data_AF-A0A3P9JBB0-F1
#
_entry.id   AF-A0A3P9JBB0-F1
#
_cell.length_a   1.000
_cell.length_b   1.000
_cell.length_c   1.000
_cell.angle_alpha   90.00
_cell.angle_beta   90.00
_cell.angle_gamma   90.00
#
_symmetry.space_group_name_H-M   'P 1'
#
loop_
_entity.id
_entity.type
_entity.pdbx_description
1 polymer ?
#
loop_
_entity_poly.entity_id
_entity_poly.type
_entity_poly.pdbx_seq_one_letter_code
_entity_poly.pdbx_strand_id
1 'polypeptide(L)'
;LICLSQCKLALVFAVLMDLLGVSSLLVGIFVQLEIKGQDFGDLLVYSGALLILFSMAGWVIWYSGNIEGLTSKKDLGWGMSRAVDSIARTMSRRLYKHHTLNLNM
;
A
#
# COMPACT_ATOMS: atom_id res chain seq x y z
N LEU A 1 1.69 -2.36 17.04
CA LEU A 1 0.47 -1.92 16.34
C LEU A 1 0.70 -0.71 15.42
N ILE A 2 1.58 0.25 15.75
CA ILE A 2 1.86 1.45 14.93
C ILE A 2 2.44 1.13 13.53
N CYS A 3 3.30 0.11 13.37
CA CYS A 3 4.00 -0.13 12.09
C CYS A 3 3.11 -0.65 10.93
N LEU A 4 2.06 -1.42 11.20
CA LEU A 4 1.23 -2.03 10.13
C LEU A 4 0.22 -1.05 9.53
N SER A 5 -0.34 -0.15 10.33
CA SER A 5 -1.28 0.87 9.84
C SER A 5 -0.55 1.90 8.97
N GLN A 6 0.69 2.23 9.33
CA GLN A 6 1.51 3.15 8.56
C GLN A 6 2.00 2.58 7.22
N CYS A 7 2.05 1.26 6.99
CA CYS A 7 2.51 0.73 5.70
C CYS A 7 1.62 1.14 4.51
N LYS A 8 0.29 1.03 4.67
CA LYS A 8 -0.67 1.46 3.63
C LYS A 8 -0.77 2.99 3.59
N LEU A 9 -0.71 3.64 4.75
CA LEU A 9 -0.83 5.09 4.89
C LEU A 9 0.41 5.82 4.34
N ALA A 10 1.61 5.27 4.53
CA ALA A 10 2.87 5.76 3.97
C ALA A 10 2.88 5.67 2.44
N LEU A 11 2.34 4.59 1.86
CA LEU A 11 2.18 4.50 0.40
C LEU A 11 1.26 5.62 -0.11
N VAL A 12 0.08 5.76 0.50
CA VAL A 12 -0.89 6.80 0.08
C VAL A 12 -0.29 8.19 0.24
N PHE A 13 0.40 8.45 1.35
CA PHE A 13 1.06 9.72 1.61
C PHE A 13 2.19 9.99 0.60
N ALA A 14 3.02 8.99 0.28
CA ALA A 14 4.10 9.12 -0.71
C ALA A 14 3.53 9.43 -2.10
N VAL A 15 2.48 8.73 -2.54
CA VAL A 15 1.82 8.97 -3.83
C VAL A 15 1.16 10.34 -3.88
N LEU A 16 0.50 10.78 -2.80
CA LEU A 16 -0.08 12.13 -2.72
C LEU A 16 1.00 13.21 -2.80
N MET A 17 2.08 13.07 -2.04
CA MET A 17 3.23 13.98 -2.06
C MET A 17 3.89 14.04 -3.44
N ASP A 18 4.01 12.91 -4.13
CA ASP A 18 4.54 12.83 -5.50
C ASP A 18 3.66 13.58 -6.49
N LEU A 19 2.34 13.32 -6.48
CA LEU A 19 1.38 14.03 -7.33
C LEU A 19 1.39 15.53 -7.08
N LEU A 20 1.44 15.96 -5.81
CA LEU A 20 1.54 17.37 -5.45
C LEU A 20 2.87 17.98 -5.88
N GLY A 21 3.99 17.28 -5.68
CA GLY A 21 5.33 17.75 -6.06
C GLY A 21 5.49 17.91 -7.57
N VAL A 22 5.08 16.90 -8.34
CA VAL A 22 5.08 16.94 -9.82
C VAL A 22 4.14 18.02 -10.33
N SER A 23 2.93 18.15 -9.77
CA SER A 23 1.99 19.21 -10.15
C SER A 23 2.57 20.60 -9.85
N SER A 24 3.22 20.78 -8.69
CA SER A 24 3.86 22.03 -8.29
C SER A 24 5.02 22.41 -9.23
N LEU A 25 5.86 21.44 -9.62
CA LEU A 25 6.93 21.68 -10.60
C LEU A 25 6.37 22.02 -11.98
N LEU A 26 5.35 21.29 -12.44
CA LEU A 26 4.69 21.55 -13.73
C LEU A 26 4.10 22.96 -13.73
N VAL A 27 3.33 23.33 -12.71
CA VAL A 27 2.74 24.67 -12.61
C VAL A 27 3.83 25.73 -12.48
N GLY A 28 4.91 25.47 -11.73
CA GLY A 28 6.02 26.42 -11.55
C GLY A 28 6.83 26.67 -12.82
N ILE A 29 6.98 25.68 -13.70
CA ILE A 29 7.67 25.80 -15.00
C ILE A 29 6.75 26.41 -16.06
N PHE A 30 5.51 25.93 -16.17
CA PHE A 30 4.60 26.30 -17.26
C PHE A 30 3.83 27.59 -16.99
N VAL A 31 3.64 27.95 -15.73
CA VAL A 31 2.95 29.17 -15.36
C VAL A 31 3.97 30.11 -14.73
N GLN A 32 4.51 31.01 -15.55
CA GLN A 32 5.11 32.25 -15.04
C GLN A 32 3.97 33.06 -14.42
N LEU A 33 3.60 32.70 -13.18
CA LEU A 33 2.64 33.41 -12.35
C LEU A 33 3.28 34.71 -11.88
N GLU A 34 3.50 35.65 -12.81
CA GLU A 34 3.76 37.05 -12.50
C GLU A 34 2.42 37.71 -12.08
N ILE A 35 1.81 37.15 -11.04
CA ILE A 35 0.60 37.71 -10.46
C ILE A 35 1.06 38.78 -9.50
N LYS A 36 0.98 40.04 -9.96
CA LYS A 36 1.08 41.24 -9.09
C LYS A 36 2.52 41.59 -8.63
N GLY A 37 3.54 41.30 -9.44
CA GLY A 37 4.92 41.78 -9.23
C GLY A 37 5.77 40.99 -8.22
N GLN A 38 5.36 39.77 -7.86
CA GLN A 38 6.18 38.81 -7.12
C GLN A 38 6.27 37.50 -7.91
N ASP A 39 7.49 36.99 -8.07
CA ASP A 39 7.79 35.73 -8.74
C ASP A 39 7.35 34.52 -7.89
N PHE A 40 6.07 34.16 -7.97
CA PHE A 40 5.53 32.97 -7.30
C PHE A 40 5.97 31.66 -7.97
N GLY A 41 6.56 31.73 -9.17
CA GLY A 41 7.11 30.59 -9.91
C GLY A 41 8.26 29.92 -9.16
N ASP A 42 9.25 30.68 -8.69
CA ASP A 42 10.40 30.16 -7.93
C ASP A 42 9.94 29.43 -6.67
N LEU A 43 9.02 30.03 -5.88
CA LEU A 43 8.50 29.42 -4.66
C LEU A 43 7.80 28.07 -4.94
N LEU A 44 7.08 27.98 -6.06
CA LEU A 44 6.35 26.77 -6.45
C LEU A 44 7.29 25.66 -6.96
N VAL A 45 8.37 26.04 -7.65
CA VAL A 45 9.44 25.13 -8.05
C VAL A 45 10.21 24.61 -6.83
N TYR A 46 10.62 25.48 -5.91
CA TYR A 46 11.33 25.08 -4.68
C TYR A 46 10.49 24.18 -3.78
N SER A 47 9.21 24.50 -3.58
CA SER A 47 8.29 23.66 -2.81
C SER A 47 8.06 22.31 -3.50
N GLY A 48 7.85 22.28 -4.82
CA GLY A 48 7.73 21.04 -5.59
C GLY A 48 8.96 20.14 -5.46
N ALA A 49 10.17 20.71 -5.53
CA ALA A 49 11.41 19.98 -5.35
C ALA A 49 11.55 19.37 -3.94
N LEU A 50 11.18 20.11 -2.90
CA LEU A 50 11.14 19.60 -1.53
C LEU A 50 10.15 18.42 -1.38
N LEU A 51 8.95 18.53 -1.95
CA LEU A 51 7.93 17.47 -1.90
C LEU A 51 8.41 16.18 -2.57
N ILE A 52 9.10 16.27 -3.71
CA ILE A 52 9.71 15.11 -4.39
C ILE A 52 10.82 14.49 -3.53
N LEU A 53 11.65 15.30 -2.87
CA LEU A 53 12.68 14.84 -1.94
C LEU A 53 12.08 14.03 -0.78
N PHE A 54 11.01 14.55 -0.17
CA PHE A 54 10.29 13.82 0.89
C PHE A 54 9.58 12.57 0.37
N SER A 55 9.05 12.60 -0.86
CA SER A 55 8.44 11.43 -1.52
C SER A 55 9.45 10.29 -1.66
N MET A 56 10.68 10.59 -2.12
CA MET A 56 11.76 9.58 -2.23
C MET A 56 12.09 8.93 -0.89
N ALA A 57 12.15 9.69 0.21
CA ALA A 57 12.33 9.13 1.54
C ALA A 57 11.16 8.23 1.95
N GLY A 58 9.92 8.61 1.62
CA GLY A 58 8.72 7.81 1.83
C GLY A 58 8.75 6.47 1.07
N TRP A 59 9.23 6.46 -0.17
CA TRP A 59 9.43 5.25 -0.95
C TRP A 59 10.45 4.31 -0.32
N VAL A 60 11.59 4.83 0.16
CA VAL A 60 12.62 4.01 0.84
C VAL A 60 12.07 3.37 2.11
N ILE A 61 11.37 4.16 2.94
CA ILE A 61 10.73 3.66 4.17
C ILE A 61 9.67 2.61 3.83
N TRP A 62 8.85 2.85 2.80
CA TRP A 62 7.83 1.91 2.35
C TRP A 62 8.41 0.60 1.80
N TYR A 63 9.51 0.66 1.05
CA TYR A 63 10.22 -0.53 0.56
C TYR A 63 10.78 -1.35 1.73
N SER A 64 11.38 -0.70 2.72
CA SER A 64 11.87 -1.37 3.94
C SER A 64 10.72 -2.06 4.70
N GLY A 65 9.59 -1.37 4.86
CA GLY A 65 8.41 -1.92 5.52
C GLY A 65 7.68 -3.02 4.73
N ASN A 66 7.79 -3.05 3.40
CA ASN A 66 7.14 -4.10 2.59
C ASN A 66 7.78 -5.47 2.77
N ILE A 67 9.10 -5.54 2.89
CA ILE A 67 9.82 -6.81 3.08
C ILE A 67 9.46 -7.42 4.46
N GLU A 68 9.33 -6.58 5.49
CA GLU A 68 8.88 -7.00 6.82
C GLU A 68 7.38 -7.35 6.85
N GLY A 69 6.55 -6.58 6.13
CA GLY A 69 5.11 -6.81 6.01
C GLY A 69 4.74 -8.09 5.25
N LEU A 70 5.54 -8.51 4.28
CA LEU A 70 5.37 -9.78 3.55
C LEU A 70 5.60 -11.00 4.45
N THR A 71 6.56 -10.92 5.37
CA THR A 71 6.80 -11.97 6.38
C THR A 71 5.61 -12.07 7.35
N SER A 72 5.13 -10.94 7.86
CA SER A 72 3.97 -10.92 8.76
C SER A 72 2.67 -11.41 8.09
N LYS A 73 2.44 -11.07 6.81
CA LYS A 73 1.31 -11.62 6.04
C LYS A 73 1.46 -13.10 5.73
N LYS A 74 2.68 -13.61 5.51
CA LYS A 74 2.91 -15.05 5.34
C LYS A 74 2.56 -15.83 6.59
N ASP A 75 2.93 -15.34 7.78
CA ASP A 75 2.57 -15.99 9.04
C ASP A 75 1.05 -15.98 9.29
N LEU A 76 0.39 -14.84 9.03
CA LEU A 76 -1.06 -14.73 9.17
C LEU A 76 -1.82 -15.57 8.12
N GLY A 77 -1.32 -15.58 6.88
CA GLY A 77 -1.84 -16.39 5.78
C GLY A 77 -1.63 -17.89 5.98
N TRP A 78 -0.51 -18.30 6.56
CA TRP A 78 -0.27 -19.69 6.95
C TRP A 78 -1.21 -20.15 8.07
N GLY A 79 -1.45 -19.30 9.07
CA GLY A 79 -2.45 -19.56 10.12
C GLY A 79 -3.86 -19.70 9.55
N MET A 80 -4.26 -18.79 8.66
CA MET A 80 -5.55 -18.83 7.95
C MET A 80 -5.66 -20.09 7.07
N SER A 81 -4.60 -20.44 6.35
CA SER A 81 -4.57 -21.63 5.50
C SER A 81 -4.69 -22.92 6.33
N ARG A 82 -3.99 -23.04 7.47
CA ARG A 82 -4.17 -24.17 8.40
C ARG A 82 -5.57 -24.24 9.01
N ALA A 83 -6.19 -23.10 9.30
CA ALA A 83 -7.57 -23.05 9.80
C ALA A 83 -8.55 -23.54 8.72
N VAL A 84 -8.40 -23.06 7.48
CA VAL A 84 -9.20 -23.53 6.33
C VAL A 84 -8.97 -25.02 6.07
N ASP A 85 -7.72 -25.50 6.18
CA ASP A 85 -7.39 -26.91 5.97
C ASP A 85 -8.04 -27.82 7.03
N SER A 86 -8.11 -27.36 8.28
CA SER A 86 -8.87 -28.03 9.36
C SER A 86 -10.38 -28.11 9.05
N ILE A 87 -10.94 -27.03 8.49
CA ILE A 87 -12.35 -26.96 8.09
C ILE A 87 -12.62 -27.88 6.88
N ALA A 88 -11.73 -27.86 5.88
CA ALA A 88 -11.82 -28.71 4.70
C ALA A 88 -11.81 -30.20 5.08
N ARG A 89 -10.95 -30.61 6.01
CA ARG A 89 -10.93 -31.99 6.53
C ARG A 89 -12.22 -32.36 7.25
N THR A 90 -12.87 -31.42 7.93
CA THR A 90 -14.14 -31.67 8.62
C THR A 90 -15.30 -31.83 7.64
N MET A 91 -15.33 -31.03 6.58
CA MET A 91 -16.32 -31.19 5.50
C MET A 91 -16.09 -32.45 4.67
N SER A 92 -14.84 -32.79 4.35
CA SER A 92 -14.49 -34.01 3.61
C SER A 92 -14.97 -35.28 4.33
N ARG A 93 -14.81 -35.35 5.66
CA ARG A 93 -15.36 -36.47 6.46
C ARG A 93 -16.89 -36.58 6.39
N ARG A 94 -17.60 -35.46 6.30
CA ARG A 94 -19.07 -35.46 6.18
C ARG A 94 -19.52 -35.85 4.77
N LEU A 95 -18.82 -35.39 3.74
CA LEU A 95 -19.14 -35.71 2.34
C LEU A 95 -18.87 -37.19 2.01
N TYR A 96 -17.76 -37.75 2.48
CA TYR A 96 -17.43 -39.16 2.30
C TYR A 96 -18.48 -40.09 2.92
N LYS A 97 -18.97 -39.75 4.13
CA LYS A 97 -20.00 -40.53 4.82
C LYS A 97 -21.34 -40.51 4.08
N HIS A 98 -21.66 -39.42 3.38
CA HIS A 98 -22.89 -39.33 2.60
C HIS A 98 -22.83 -40.14 1.30
N HIS A 99 -21.65 -40.25 0.68
CA HIS A 99 -21.45 -41.06 -0.53
C HIS A 99 -21.42 -42.57 -0.23
N THR A 100 -20.88 -42.98 0.91
CA THR A 100 -20.88 -44.40 1.31
C THR A 100 -22.24 -44.91 1.81
N LEU A 101 -23.08 -44.04 2.38
CA LEU A 101 -24.45 -44.40 2.78
C LEU A 101 -25.42 -44.57 1.60
N ASN A 102 -25.10 -44.03 0.43
CA ASN A 102 -25.93 -44.14 -0.79
C ASN A 102 -25.57 -45.36 -1.67
N LEU A 103 -24.55 -46.14 -1.29
CA LEU A 103 -24.09 -47.36 -1.97
C LEU A 103 -24.52 -48.65 -1.25
N ASN A 104 -25.12 -48.53 -0.05
CA ASN A 104 -25.61 -49.65 0.77
C ASN A 104 -27.15 -49.73 0.82
N MET A 105 -27.84 -49.09 -0.13
CA MET A 105 -29.28 -49.25 -0.35
C MET A 105 -29.54 -49.77 -1.76
#